data_AF-A0A3N5ZJ00-F1
#
_entry.id   AF-A0A3N5ZJ00-F1
#
_cell.length_a   1.000
_cell.length_b   1.000
_cell.length_c   1.000
_cell.angle_alpha   90.00
_cell.angle_beta   90.00
_cell.angle_gamma   90.00
#
_symmetry.space_group_name_H-M   'P 1'
#
loop_
_entity.id
_entity.type
_entity.pdbx_description
1 polymer ?
#
loop_
_entity_poly.entity_id
_entity_poly.type
_entity_poly.pdbx_seq_one_letter_code
_entity_poly.pdbx_strand_id
1 'polypeptide(L)'
;MHIDTVTIRPEQFPVRDAYPFSIPALTATREIRIDAPVTFFMGENGTGKSTLLQAIARRCGMHIWGGAERARYRPSPHEEALHHYISVRWTAGRVPGSFFSADIFRNFAQNLDEWASMDPGVLQYFGGASLLTQSHGESLMSFFRSRYAVAGLYLLDEPETALSPRRCIELLTLLRDMGRNG
;
A
#
# COMPACT_ATOMS: atom_id res chain seq x y z
N MET A 1 15.33 6.82 3.54
CA MET A 1 14.62 5.97 4.53
C MET A 1 13.77 6.86 5.42
N HIS A 2 12.46 6.62 5.45
CA HIS A 2 11.49 7.50 6.13
C HIS A 2 10.97 6.98 7.45
N ILE A 3 10.85 5.66 7.56
CA ILE A 3 10.42 4.95 8.77
C ILE A 3 11.44 3.85 9.05
N ASP A 4 11.71 3.60 10.32
CA ASP A 4 12.71 2.60 10.75
C ASP A 4 12.12 1.54 11.70
N THR A 5 10.93 1.79 12.26
CA THR A 5 10.32 0.90 13.23
C THR A 5 8.80 0.97 13.17
N VAL A 6 8.16 -0.20 13.14
CA VAL A 6 6.72 -0.38 13.35
C VAL A 6 6.54 -1.20 14.63
N THR A 7 5.91 -0.61 15.64
CA THR A 7 5.58 -1.28 16.90
C THR A 7 4.13 -1.72 16.85
N ILE A 8 3.87 -2.98 17.19
CA ILE A 8 2.53 -3.54 17.35
C ILE A 8 2.28 -3.72 18.85
N ARG A 9 1.06 -3.37 19.31
CA ARG A 9 0.64 -3.49 20.71
C ARG A 9 -0.41 -4.59 20.91
N PRO A 10 -0.06 -5.90 20.79
CA PRO A 10 -1.01 -7.00 20.99
C PRO A 10 -1.73 -6.98 22.34
N GLU A 11 -1.09 -6.43 23.37
CA GLU A 11 -1.63 -6.27 24.71
C GLU A 11 -2.82 -5.31 24.79
N GLN A 12 -2.99 -4.45 23.78
CA GLN A 12 -4.08 -3.49 23.68
C GLN A 12 -5.19 -3.93 22.74
N PHE A 13 -5.08 -5.10 22.09
CA PHE A 13 -6.10 -5.58 21.17
C PHE A 13 -7.45 -5.77 21.90
N PRO A 14 -8.57 -5.31 21.32
CA PRO A 14 -9.87 -5.32 21.97
C PRO A 14 -10.46 -6.72 22.08
N VAL A 15 -10.05 -7.63 21.19
CA VAL A 15 -10.47 -9.04 21.10
C VAL A 15 -9.28 -9.89 20.65
N ARG A 16 -9.33 -11.21 20.90
CA ARG A 16 -8.24 -12.13 20.53
C ARG A 16 -8.62 -13.19 19.51
N ASP A 17 -9.91 -13.36 19.28
CA ASP A 17 -10.52 -14.42 18.47
C ASP A 17 -11.15 -13.90 17.17
N ALA A 18 -11.07 -12.59 16.90
CA ALA A 18 -11.57 -11.98 15.68
C ALA A 18 -10.47 -11.31 14.85
N TYR A 19 -10.64 -11.34 13.52
CA TYR A 19 -9.78 -10.61 12.60
C TYR A 19 -9.85 -9.09 12.85
N PRO A 20 -8.72 -8.36 12.76
CA PRO A 20 -7.36 -8.83 12.44
C PRO A 20 -6.56 -9.31 13.66
N PHE A 21 -7.11 -9.18 14.87
CA PHE A 21 -6.40 -9.42 16.13
C PHE A 21 -6.13 -10.89 16.45
N SER A 22 -6.80 -11.82 15.76
CA SER A 22 -6.53 -13.26 15.86
C SER A 22 -5.37 -13.76 15.01
N ILE A 23 -4.76 -12.92 14.17
CA ILE A 23 -3.65 -13.32 13.30
C ILE A 23 -2.40 -13.64 14.14
N PRO A 24 -1.85 -14.87 14.10
CA PRO A 24 -0.72 -15.27 14.95
C PRO A 24 0.51 -14.38 14.78
N ALA A 25 0.85 -13.99 13.55
CA ALA A 25 2.00 -13.13 13.29
C ALA A 25 1.86 -11.74 13.95
N LEU A 26 0.64 -11.19 13.99
CA LEU A 26 0.37 -9.89 14.60
C LEU A 26 0.32 -9.95 16.13
N THR A 27 -0.03 -11.11 16.70
CA THR A 27 -0.07 -11.29 18.17
C THR A 27 1.30 -11.61 18.76
N ALA A 28 2.15 -12.33 18.01
CA ALA A 28 3.49 -12.70 18.44
C ALA A 28 4.53 -11.59 18.22
N THR A 29 4.31 -10.70 17.24
CA THR A 29 5.27 -9.65 16.88
C THR A 29 5.01 -8.39 17.69
N ARG A 30 6.06 -7.86 18.34
CA ARG A 30 6.01 -6.57 19.06
C ARG A 30 6.61 -5.43 18.27
N GLU A 31 7.66 -5.72 17.52
CA GLU A 31 8.43 -4.72 16.79
C GLU A 31 8.90 -5.29 15.45
N ILE A 32 8.85 -4.46 14.42
CA ILE A 32 9.37 -4.71 13.08
C ILE A 32 10.35 -3.59 12.76
N ARG A 33 11.62 -3.94 12.56
CA ARG A 33 12.66 -3.00 12.14
C ARG A 33 12.72 -2.94 10.63
N ILE A 34 12.88 -1.72 10.10
CA ILE A 34 12.99 -1.43 8.68
C ILE A 34 14.38 -0.85 8.45
N ASP A 35 15.32 -1.74 8.13
CA ASP A 35 16.75 -1.39 8.03
C ASP A 35 17.20 -1.12 6.59
N ALA A 36 16.27 -1.19 5.61
CA ALA A 36 16.52 -0.93 4.20
C ALA A 36 15.46 -0.01 3.56
N PRO A 37 15.81 0.85 2.58
CA PRO A 37 14.86 1.69 1.86
C PRO A 37 13.75 0.90 1.14
N VAL A 38 14.07 -0.30 0.67
CA VAL A 38 13.11 -1.25 0.10
C VAL A 38 13.08 -2.48 1.00
N THR A 39 11.91 -2.79 1.54
CA THR A 39 11.70 -3.92 2.46
C THR A 39 10.52 -4.76 1.98
N PHE A 40 10.74 -6.07 1.90
CA PHE A 40 9.73 -7.04 1.47
C PHE A 40 9.16 -7.77 2.68
N PHE A 41 7.83 -7.81 2.78
CA PHE A 41 7.13 -8.68 3.73
C PHE A 41 6.75 -9.98 3.02
N MET A 42 7.37 -11.09 3.44
CA MET A 42 7.16 -12.41 2.85
C MET A 42 6.50 -13.35 3.85
N GLY A 43 5.71 -14.29 3.34
CA GLY A 43 5.00 -15.30 4.15
C GLY A 43 3.79 -15.86 3.42
N GLU A 44 3.20 -16.93 3.95
CA GLU A 44 2.03 -17.58 3.35
C GLU A 44 0.80 -16.67 3.30
N ASN A 45 -0.20 -17.09 2.51
CA ASN A 45 -1.49 -16.40 2.45
C ASN A 45 -2.19 -16.46 3.80
N GLY A 46 -2.81 -15.36 4.23
CA GLY A 46 -3.48 -15.27 5.53
C GLY A 46 -2.57 -14.95 6.73
N THR A 47 -1.26 -14.77 6.53
CA THR A 47 -0.32 -14.38 7.62
C THR A 47 -0.44 -12.91 8.06
N GLY A 48 -1.31 -12.11 7.41
CA GLY A 48 -1.58 -10.72 7.79
C GLY A 48 -0.70 -9.66 7.13
N LYS A 49 0.02 -9.98 6.05
CA LYS A 49 0.87 -9.04 5.30
C LYS A 49 0.09 -7.81 4.82
N SER A 50 -0.97 -8.04 4.04
CA SER A 50 -1.86 -6.99 3.51
C SER A 50 -2.50 -6.19 4.64
N THR A 51 -2.97 -6.87 5.69
CA THR A 51 -3.53 -6.25 6.89
C THR A 51 -2.54 -5.31 7.58
N LEU A 52 -1.28 -5.74 7.73
CA LEU A 52 -0.22 -4.93 8.31
C LEU A 52 0.10 -3.71 7.42
N LEU A 53 0.26 -3.90 6.11
CA LEU A 53 0.53 -2.81 5.17
C LEU A 53 -0.58 -1.76 5.18
N GLN A 54 -1.84 -2.19 5.16
CA GLN A 54 -3.01 -1.29 5.25
C GLN A 54 -3.05 -0.55 6.59
N ALA A 55 -2.73 -1.23 7.70
CA ALA A 55 -2.67 -0.60 9.01
C ALA A 55 -1.55 0.47 9.07
N ILE A 56 -0.36 0.18 8.51
CA ILE A 56 0.73 1.16 8.40
C ILE A 56 0.29 2.36 7.54
N ALA A 57 -0.36 2.11 6.39
CA ALA A 57 -0.85 3.16 5.50
C ALA A 57 -1.79 4.12 6.24
N ARG A 58 -2.80 3.57 6.94
CA ARG A 58 -3.76 4.35 7.74
C ARG A 58 -3.08 5.06 8.90
N ARG A 59 -2.14 4.40 9.60
CA ARG A 59 -1.38 5.03 10.69
C ARG A 59 -0.52 6.20 10.22
N CYS A 60 -0.02 6.13 8.99
CA CYS A 60 0.73 7.21 8.35
C CYS A 60 -0.17 8.28 7.70
N GLY A 61 -1.50 8.16 7.78
CA GLY A 61 -2.45 9.13 7.23
C GLY A 61 -2.64 9.01 5.71
N MET A 62 -2.27 7.88 5.11
CA MET A 62 -2.49 7.63 3.69
C MET A 62 -3.94 7.24 3.43
N HIS A 63 -4.53 7.82 2.38
CA HIS A 63 -5.84 7.41 1.90
C HIS A 63 -5.75 6.09 1.13
N ILE A 64 -6.58 5.13 1.49
CA ILE A 64 -6.75 3.88 0.75
C ILE A 64 -8.01 4.03 -0.09
N TRP A 65 -7.85 4.12 -1.41
CA TRP A 65 -8.95 4.33 -2.37
C TRP A 65 -9.79 3.07 -2.59
N GLY A 66 -10.30 2.48 -1.51
CA GLY A 66 -11.29 1.42 -1.57
C GLY A 66 -12.51 1.92 -2.36
N GLY A 67 -12.98 1.12 -3.32
CA GLY A 67 -14.25 1.41 -4.00
C GLY A 67 -15.42 1.38 -3.02
N ALA A 68 -16.64 1.59 -3.54
CA ALA A 68 -17.84 1.56 -2.71
C ALA A 68 -17.92 0.28 -1.86
N GLU A 69 -18.19 0.45 -0.55
CA GLU A 69 -18.35 -0.66 0.37
C GLU A 69 -19.43 -1.61 -0.15
N ARG A 70 -19.05 -2.87 -0.40
CA ARG A 70 -20.00 -3.92 -0.75
C ARG A 70 -20.61 -4.48 0.52
N ALA A 71 -21.91 -4.75 0.50
CA ALA A 71 -22.59 -5.39 1.62
C ALA A 71 -21.88 -6.70 2.00
N ARG A 72 -21.43 -6.78 3.26
CA ARG A 72 -20.81 -7.98 3.84
C ARG A 72 -21.89 -8.86 4.43
N TYR A 73 -21.75 -10.18 4.29
CA TYR A 73 -22.62 -11.15 4.99
C TYR A 73 -22.53 -11.01 6.51
N ARG A 74 -21.32 -10.72 7.04
CA ARG A 74 -21.08 -10.40 8.45
C ARG A 74 -20.08 -9.24 8.53
N PRO A 75 -20.52 -8.00 8.76
CA PRO A 75 -19.62 -6.89 8.97
C PRO A 75 -18.90 -7.08 10.32
N SER A 76 -17.59 -6.86 10.35
CA SER A 76 -16.82 -6.79 11.59
C SER A 76 -16.34 -5.34 11.79
N PRO A 77 -16.63 -4.72 12.95
CA PRO A 77 -16.14 -3.37 13.25
C PRO A 77 -14.62 -3.31 13.42
N HIS A 78 -13.95 -4.46 13.45
CA HIS A 78 -12.52 -4.57 13.71
C HIS A 78 -11.66 -4.65 12.45
N GLU A 79 -12.25 -4.89 11.27
CA GLU A 79 -11.50 -5.20 10.03
C GLU A 79 -10.38 -4.21 9.71
N GLU A 80 -10.61 -2.93 9.98
CA GLU A 80 -9.66 -1.84 9.68
C GLU A 80 -9.02 -1.24 10.95
N ALA A 81 -9.35 -1.77 12.13
CA ALA A 81 -9.04 -1.16 13.42
C ALA A 81 -7.58 -1.35 13.85
N LEU A 82 -6.80 -2.20 13.18
CA LEU A 82 -5.41 -2.50 13.55
C LEU A 82 -4.54 -1.24 13.62
N HIS A 83 -4.80 -0.24 12.79
CA HIS A 83 -4.02 1.01 12.76
C HIS A 83 -4.07 1.81 14.08
N HIS A 84 -5.06 1.58 14.95
CA HIS A 84 -5.13 2.17 16.29
C HIS A 84 -4.13 1.53 17.26
N TYR A 85 -3.72 0.28 17.00
CA TYR A 85 -2.90 -0.53 17.90
C TYR A 85 -1.46 -0.70 17.41
N ILE A 86 -1.06 0.09 16.41
CA ILE A 86 0.32 0.18 15.95
C ILE A 86 0.86 1.61 16.09
N SER A 87 2.18 1.73 16.15
CA SER A 87 2.88 3.00 15.98
C SER A 87 4.01 2.87 14.98
N VAL A 88 4.30 3.95 14.28
CA VAL A 88 5.37 4.05 13.31
C VAL A 88 6.33 5.13 13.78
N ARG A 89 7.62 4.81 13.83
CA ARG A 89 8.69 5.76 14.12
C ARG A 89 9.24 6.32 12.81
N TRP A 90 9.25 7.64 12.71
CA TRP A 90 9.78 8.38 11.57
C TRP A 90 11.23 8.79 11.84
N THR A 91 12.08 8.74 10.82
CA THR A 91 13.51 9.05 10.94
C THR A 91 13.80 10.55 10.80
N ALA A 92 13.11 11.23 9.88
CA ALA A 92 13.33 12.64 9.53
C ALA A 92 12.02 13.44 9.38
N GLY A 93 10.99 13.04 10.13
CA GLY A 93 9.64 13.60 10.03
C GLY A 93 8.75 12.88 9.02
N ARG A 94 7.48 13.32 8.94
CA ARG A 94 6.48 12.72 8.04
C ARG A 94 6.75 13.14 6.61
N VAL A 95 6.65 12.19 5.67
CA VAL A 95 6.68 12.46 4.23
C VAL A 95 5.37 12.03 3.57
N PRO A 96 5.04 12.56 2.37
CA PRO A 96 3.94 12.05 1.57
C PRO A 96 4.10 10.56 1.25
N GLY A 97 2.99 9.91 0.92
CA GLY A 97 3.02 8.49 0.57
C GLY A 97 1.73 8.03 -0.08
N SER A 98 1.72 6.78 -0.54
CA SER A 98 0.51 6.14 -1.06
C SER A 98 0.53 4.65 -0.83
N PHE A 99 -0.67 4.10 -0.68
CA PHE A 99 -0.91 2.67 -0.67
C PHE A 99 -1.35 2.22 -2.07
N PHE A 100 -0.81 1.10 -2.52
CA PHE A 100 -1.18 0.42 -3.75
C PHE A 100 -1.59 -1.01 -3.44
N SER A 101 -2.68 -1.47 -4.06
CA SER A 101 -3.06 -2.87 -4.17
C SER A 101 -3.67 -3.11 -5.54
N ALA A 102 -3.42 -4.29 -6.12
CA ALA A 102 -4.02 -4.67 -7.40
C ALA A 102 -5.56 -4.59 -7.37
N ASP A 103 -6.19 -4.92 -6.24
CA ASP A 103 -7.65 -4.87 -6.08
C ASP A 103 -8.21 -3.44 -6.11
N ILE A 104 -7.46 -2.50 -5.57
CA ILE A 104 -7.85 -1.08 -5.48
C ILE A 104 -7.54 -0.33 -6.76
N PHE A 105 -6.51 -0.76 -7.50
CA PHE A 105 -5.99 -0.04 -8.66
C PHE A 105 -7.04 0.24 -9.73
N ARG A 106 -8.00 -0.67 -9.94
CA ARG A 106 -9.07 -0.46 -10.91
C ARG A 106 -9.96 0.74 -10.55
N ASN A 107 -10.34 0.88 -9.28
CA ASN A 107 -11.16 2.01 -8.83
C ASN A 107 -10.37 3.32 -8.94
N PHE A 108 -9.07 3.26 -8.62
CA PHE A 108 -8.18 4.41 -8.80
C PHE A 108 -8.11 4.87 -10.26
N ALA A 109 -7.95 3.94 -11.21
CA ALA A 109 -7.90 4.28 -12.63
C ALA A 109 -9.22 4.90 -13.13
N GLN A 110 -10.38 4.46 -12.61
CA GLN A 110 -11.67 5.06 -12.91
C GLN A 110 -11.80 6.48 -12.35
N ASN A 111 -11.45 6.68 -11.08
CA ASN A 111 -11.46 8.01 -10.45
C ASN A 111 -10.54 8.99 -11.19
N LEU A 112 -9.36 8.53 -11.64
CA LEU A 112 -8.43 9.35 -12.41
C LEU A 112 -9.03 9.82 -13.74
N ASP A 113 -9.74 8.94 -14.47
CA ASP A 113 -10.40 9.30 -15.72
C ASP A 113 -11.59 10.26 -15.48
N GLU A 114 -12.33 10.08 -14.38
CA GLU A 114 -13.37 11.03 -13.97
C GLU A 114 -12.79 12.42 -13.68
N TRP A 115 -11.68 12.49 -12.93
CA TRP A 115 -11.00 13.77 -12.69
C TRP A 115 -10.45 14.38 -13.98
N ALA A 116 -9.90 13.55 -14.88
CA ALA A 116 -9.39 14.00 -16.17
C ALA A 116 -10.47 14.59 -17.08
N SER A 117 -11.74 14.20 -16.90
CA SER A 117 -12.87 14.81 -17.62
C SER A 117 -13.12 16.27 -17.21
N MET A 118 -12.74 16.65 -15.98
CA MET A 118 -12.87 18.00 -15.45
C MET A 118 -11.58 18.81 -15.63
N ASP A 119 -10.43 18.18 -15.40
CA ASP A 119 -9.10 18.75 -15.59
C ASP A 119 -8.15 17.71 -16.19
N PRO A 120 -7.94 17.70 -17.53
CA PRO A 120 -7.03 16.78 -18.19
C PRO A 120 -5.58 16.85 -17.70
N GLY A 121 -5.19 17.95 -17.05
CA GLY A 121 -3.84 18.15 -16.49
C GLY A 121 -3.47 17.06 -15.48
N VAL A 122 -4.44 16.46 -14.80
CA VAL A 122 -4.20 15.39 -13.81
C VAL A 122 -3.51 14.17 -14.42
N LEU A 123 -3.71 13.89 -15.72
CA LEU A 123 -3.09 12.75 -16.39
C LEU A 123 -1.58 12.89 -16.47
N GLN A 124 -1.03 14.11 -16.47
CA GLN A 124 0.41 14.34 -16.51
C GLN A 124 1.14 13.73 -15.30
N TYR A 125 0.45 13.61 -14.16
CA TYR A 125 0.98 12.98 -12.96
C TYR A 125 0.95 11.44 -13.00
N PHE A 126 0.38 10.84 -14.05
CA PHE A 126 0.17 9.39 -14.18
C PHE A 126 0.50 8.83 -15.58
N GLY A 127 1.42 9.47 -16.30
CA GLY A 127 1.93 8.98 -17.59
C GLY A 127 1.29 9.66 -18.81
N GLY A 128 0.50 10.71 -18.63
CA GLY A 128 0.00 11.58 -19.68
C GLY A 128 -1.18 11.02 -20.49
N ALA A 129 -1.71 9.86 -20.13
CA ALA A 129 -2.83 9.21 -20.80
C ALA A 129 -3.72 8.48 -19.79
N SER A 130 -4.97 8.18 -20.18
CA SER A 130 -5.87 7.34 -19.40
C SER A 130 -5.21 6.00 -19.08
N LEU A 131 -5.37 5.56 -17.84
CA LEU A 131 -4.94 4.23 -17.39
C LEU A 131 -5.93 3.15 -17.84
N LEU A 132 -7.19 3.50 -18.14
CA LEU A 132 -8.21 2.57 -18.61
C LEU A 132 -8.05 2.16 -20.07
N THR A 133 -7.37 2.98 -20.88
CA THR A 133 -7.11 2.69 -22.30
C THR A 133 -5.83 1.87 -22.52
N GLN A 134 -5.11 1.50 -21.46
CA GLN A 134 -3.87 0.74 -21.50
C GLN A 134 -4.12 -0.73 -21.13
N SER A 135 -3.19 -1.64 -21.47
CA SER A 135 -3.24 -2.98 -20.89
C SER A 135 -3.02 -2.95 -19.37
N HIS A 136 -3.46 -3.98 -18.64
CA HIS A 136 -3.27 -4.07 -17.17
C HIS A 136 -1.81 -3.87 -16.75
N GLY A 137 -0.87 -4.51 -17.44
CA GLY A 137 0.54 -4.35 -17.13
C GLY A 137 1.06 -2.94 -17.47
N GLU A 138 0.51 -2.26 -18.47
CA GLU A 138 0.94 -0.91 -18.88
C GLU A 138 0.45 0.15 -17.92
N SER A 139 -0.82 0.10 -17.58
CA SER A 139 -1.41 1.01 -16.60
C SER A 139 -0.67 0.96 -15.27
N LEU A 140 -0.34 -0.24 -14.78
CA LEU A 140 0.48 -0.43 -13.58
C LEU A 140 1.87 0.20 -13.70
N MET A 141 2.58 -0.07 -14.80
CA MET A 141 3.92 0.49 -15.00
C MET A 141 3.90 2.01 -15.19
N SER A 142 2.89 2.56 -15.86
CA SER A 142 2.68 4.01 -15.98
C SER A 142 2.45 4.65 -14.61
N PHE A 143 1.63 4.02 -13.77
CA PHE A 143 1.42 4.44 -12.38
C PHE A 143 2.73 4.40 -11.57
N PHE A 144 3.45 3.28 -11.59
CA PHE A 144 4.69 3.12 -10.83
C PHE A 144 5.77 4.12 -11.25
N ARG A 145 5.98 4.31 -12.55
CA ARG A 145 6.98 5.28 -13.07
C ARG A 145 6.66 6.71 -12.64
N SER A 146 5.39 7.09 -12.66
CA SER A 146 4.99 8.46 -12.33
C SER A 146 5.01 8.67 -10.81
N ARG A 147 4.47 7.71 -10.05
CA ARG A 147 4.34 7.84 -8.59
C ARG A 147 5.69 7.76 -7.88
N TYR A 148 6.60 6.89 -8.33
CA TYR A 148 7.91 6.67 -7.69
C TYR A 148 9.00 7.64 -8.16
N ALA A 149 8.69 8.55 -9.09
CA ALA A 149 9.54 9.70 -9.38
C ALA A 149 9.50 10.76 -8.25
N VAL A 150 8.52 10.67 -7.34
CA VAL A 150 8.36 11.56 -6.20
C VAL A 150 8.93 10.89 -4.94
N ALA A 151 9.71 11.62 -4.15
CA ALA A 151 10.20 11.11 -2.85
C ALA A 151 9.03 10.86 -1.87
N GLY A 152 9.04 9.74 -1.15
CA GLY A 152 7.95 9.42 -0.23
C GLY A 152 7.90 7.96 0.26
N LEU A 153 6.97 7.69 1.17
CA LEU A 153 6.71 6.35 1.70
C LEU A 153 5.68 5.60 0.83
N TYR A 154 6.10 4.50 0.20
CA TYR A 154 5.25 3.69 -0.67
C TYR A 154 4.98 2.32 -0.05
N LEU A 155 3.71 1.95 0.06
CA LEU A 155 3.27 0.66 0.59
C LEU A 155 2.55 -0.11 -0.51
N LEU A 156 3.11 -1.25 -0.90
CA LEU A 156 2.66 -2.03 -2.06
C LEU A 156 2.19 -3.40 -1.60
N ASP A 157 0.95 -3.72 -1.92
CA ASP A 157 0.32 -5.01 -1.65
C ASP A 157 0.11 -5.73 -2.98
N GLU A 158 0.85 -6.82 -3.17
CA GLU A 158 0.86 -7.64 -4.40
C GLU A 158 1.02 -6.83 -5.71
N PRO A 159 2.05 -5.95 -5.84
CA PRO A 159 2.28 -5.17 -7.05
C PRO A 159 2.58 -6.01 -8.31
N GLU A 160 2.89 -7.30 -8.15
CA GLU A 160 3.23 -8.24 -9.22
C GLU A 160 2.02 -8.93 -9.86
N THR A 161 0.84 -8.94 -9.24
CA THR A 161 -0.29 -9.82 -9.62
C THR A 161 -0.75 -9.71 -11.08
N ALA A 162 -0.56 -8.56 -11.73
CA ALA A 162 -0.91 -8.32 -13.14
C ALA A 162 0.30 -8.00 -14.04
N LEU A 163 1.52 -8.27 -13.58
CA LEU A 163 2.74 -8.04 -14.33
C LEU A 163 3.26 -9.31 -14.98
N SER A 164 3.74 -9.19 -16.22
CA SER A 164 4.54 -10.26 -16.84
C SER A 164 5.92 -10.34 -16.18
N PRO A 165 6.64 -11.48 -16.28
CA PRO A 165 7.97 -11.63 -15.68
C PRO A 165 8.95 -10.50 -16.04
N ARG A 166 8.92 -10.05 -17.31
CA ARG A 166 9.72 -8.91 -17.76
C ARG A 166 9.37 -7.62 -17.02
N ARG A 167 8.08 -7.34 -16.81
CA ARG A 167 7.63 -6.15 -16.08
C ARG A 167 7.94 -6.22 -14.58
N CYS A 168 7.96 -7.42 -13.98
CA CYS A 168 8.44 -7.57 -12.61
C CYS A 168 9.91 -7.15 -12.47
N ILE A 169 10.76 -7.48 -13.45
CA ILE A 169 12.17 -7.04 -13.48
C ILE A 169 12.26 -5.51 -13.66
N GLU A 170 11.41 -4.93 -14.51
CA GLU A 170 11.32 -3.47 -14.66
C GLU A 170 10.88 -2.79 -13.35
N LEU A 171 9.89 -3.34 -12.65
CA LEU A 171 9.46 -2.85 -11.34
C LEU A 171 10.59 -2.93 -10.30
N LEU A 172 11.33 -4.04 -10.25
CA LEU A 172 12.49 -4.16 -9.36
C LEU A 172 13.54 -3.08 -9.62
N THR A 173 13.76 -2.74 -10.89
CA THR A 173 14.67 -1.65 -11.28
C THR A 173 14.17 -0.30 -10.75
N LEU A 174 12.88 0.00 -10.92
CA LEU A 174 12.27 1.22 -10.38
C LEU A 174 12.37 1.30 -8.86
N LEU A 175 12.06 0.22 -8.14
CA LEU A 175 12.15 0.18 -6.67
C LEU A 175 13.58 0.41 -6.18
N ARG A 176 14.57 -0.19 -6.85
CA ARG A 176 15.98 0.00 -6.52
C ARG A 176 16.42 1.45 -6.72
N ASP A 177 16.01 2.06 -7.83
CA ASP A 177 16.40 3.43 -8.16
C ASP A 177 15.71 4.44 -7.23
N MET A 178 14.43 4.21 -6.88
CA MET A 178 13.72 4.98 -5.86
C MET A 178 14.41 4.88 -4.49
N GLY A 179 14.76 3.66 -4.05
CA GLY A 179 15.44 3.46 -2.77
C GLY A 179 16.81 4.13 -2.64
N ARG A 180 17.46 4.47 -3.77
CA ARG A 180 18.71 5.25 -3.80
C ARG A 180 18.50 6.75 -3.74
N ASN A 181 17.37 7.24 -4.28
CA ASN A 181 17.11 8.67 -4.45
C ASN A 181 16.40 9.31 -3.25
N GLY A 182 15.90 8.52 -2.30
CA GLY A 182 15.34 9.01 -1.03
C GLY A 182 13.88 8.65 -0.85
#